data_AF-A0A6N7P3U0-F1
#
_entry.id   AF-A0A6N7P3U0-F1
#
_cell.length_a   1.000
_cell.length_b   1.000
_cell.length_c   1.000
_cell.angle_alpha   90.00
_cell.angle_beta   90.00
_cell.angle_gamma   90.00
#
_symmetry.space_group_name_H-M   'P 1'
#
loop_
_entity.id
_entity.type
_entity.pdbx_description
1 polymer ?
#
loop_
_entity_poly.entity_id
_entity_poly.type
_entity_poly.pdbx_seq_one_letter_code
_entity_poly.pdbx_strand_id
1 'polypeptide(L)'
;MKWITREHPKIDRIACPWLIRRFIDKEAEIIYVPAEQVLSKAAALNAIPFDVPDVEYSHHKDLCTFDYFISKHQLKDPALLKMAPIIRGADTDRHDLSAQAAGLWAISAGLAYNFKNDEELLEKGMLIYDALYSWASHLYGEKHIQTPAEHLLMEIYNKFLKHKVPGWAKELKEIIQDQLDTNLSVSLGDVSKELDINPAYLSREFSKYFDNLSFGDYIRKKRIDKAIELLQTSYSLTEIAYLTGFSDQSHFTRIFKKHTGKNPSDYRKELKKGKKDTNR
;
A
#
# COMPACT_ATOMS: atom_id res chain seq x y z
N MET A 1 8.55 40.10 -13.15
CA MET A 1 8.22 40.86 -11.91
C MET A 1 9.38 40.72 -10.93
N LYS A 2 9.59 41.71 -10.04
CA LYS A 2 10.61 41.63 -8.99
C LYS A 2 9.99 41.13 -7.70
N TRP A 3 10.63 40.15 -7.07
CA TRP A 3 10.25 39.60 -5.78
C TRP A 3 11.41 39.76 -4.81
N ILE A 4 11.11 40.10 -3.56
CA ILE A 4 12.14 40.41 -2.57
C ILE A 4 11.88 39.71 -1.25
N THR A 5 12.93 39.19 -0.64
CA THR A 5 12.86 38.58 0.70
C THR A 5 14.19 38.78 1.44
N ARG A 6 14.26 38.28 2.68
CA ARG A 6 15.44 38.37 3.53
C ARG A 6 16.55 37.41 3.11
N GLU A 7 17.79 37.86 3.24
CA GLU A 7 19.03 37.12 2.94
C GLU A 7 19.20 35.85 3.78
N HIS A 8 20.16 35.01 3.36
CA HIS A 8 20.39 33.67 3.91
C HIS A 8 19.13 32.80 3.85
N PRO A 9 18.58 32.57 2.64
CA PRO A 9 17.35 31.83 2.46
C PRO A 9 17.50 30.36 2.86
N LYS A 10 16.40 29.81 3.37
CA LYS A 10 16.23 28.39 3.63
C LYS A 10 14.83 28.00 3.17
N ILE A 11 14.69 26.74 2.80
CA ILE A 11 13.42 26.04 2.54
C ILE A 11 12.42 26.93 1.79
N ASP A 12 11.49 27.62 2.45
CA ASP A 12 10.45 28.43 1.82
C ASP A 12 10.99 29.60 0.98
N ARG A 13 12.07 30.25 1.43
CA ARG A 13 12.73 31.34 0.70
C ARG A 13 13.55 30.89 -0.50
N ILE A 14 13.56 29.59 -0.78
CA ILE A 14 14.08 28.97 -2.01
C ILE A 14 12.92 28.31 -2.78
N ALA A 15 12.00 27.63 -2.09
CA ALA A 15 10.82 26.99 -2.67
C ALA A 15 9.92 28.00 -3.39
N CYS A 16 9.66 29.16 -2.78
CA CYS A 16 8.81 30.20 -3.35
C CYS A 16 9.43 30.80 -4.62
N PRO A 17 10.70 31.23 -4.65
CA PRO A 17 11.40 31.57 -5.89
C PRO A 17 11.31 30.53 -6.99
N TRP A 18 11.46 29.24 -6.63
CA TRP A 18 11.31 28.14 -7.58
C TRP A 18 9.89 28.07 -8.14
N LEU A 19 8.88 28.11 -7.28
CA LEU A 19 7.46 28.09 -7.67
C LEU A 19 7.12 29.27 -8.57
N ILE A 20 7.58 30.48 -8.20
CA ILE A 20 7.38 31.69 -8.98
C ILE A 20 7.94 31.49 -10.39
N ARG A 21 9.21 31.11 -10.51
CA ARG A 21 9.90 30.95 -11.81
C ARG A 21 9.37 29.81 -12.67
N ARG A 22 8.75 28.79 -12.07
CA ARG A 22 8.23 27.61 -12.80
C ARG A 22 6.75 27.73 -13.17
N PHE A 23 5.93 28.41 -12.36
CA PHE A 23 4.47 28.38 -12.50
C PHE A 23 3.78 29.74 -12.56
N ILE A 24 4.44 30.83 -12.15
CA ILE A 24 3.81 32.16 -12.05
C ILE A 24 4.42 33.13 -13.06
N ASP A 25 5.74 33.31 -13.03
CA ASP A 25 6.48 34.26 -13.85
C ASP A 25 7.90 33.75 -14.11
N LYS A 26 8.15 33.27 -15.32
CA LYS A 26 9.44 32.68 -15.73
C LYS A 26 10.60 33.67 -15.69
N GLU A 27 10.32 34.95 -15.91
CA GLU A 27 11.33 36.02 -15.95
C GLU A 27 11.41 36.76 -14.61
N ALA A 28 10.94 36.14 -13.52
CA ALA A 28 10.98 36.72 -12.19
C ALA A 28 12.41 36.92 -11.67
N GLU A 29 12.69 38.17 -11.27
CA GLU A 29 13.91 38.56 -10.57
C GLU A 29 13.69 38.38 -9.07
N ILE A 30 14.61 37.68 -8.40
CA ILE A 30 14.52 37.36 -6.96
C ILE A 30 15.65 38.11 -6.26
N ILE A 31 15.30 38.90 -5.26
CA ILE A 31 16.22 39.83 -4.59
C ILE A 31 16.30 39.45 -3.11
N TYR A 32 17.51 39.27 -2.61
CA TYR A 32 17.79 39.00 -1.21
C TYR A 32 18.46 40.22 -0.57
N VAL A 33 17.96 40.63 0.60
CA VAL A 33 18.47 41.79 1.34
C VAL A 33 18.44 41.54 2.85
N PRO A 34 19.19 42.30 3.67
CA PRO A 34 19.06 42.25 5.11
C PRO A 34 17.61 42.43 5.56
N ALA A 35 17.19 41.72 6.60
CA ALA A 35 15.79 41.61 7.01
C ALA A 35 15.13 42.98 7.27
N GLU A 36 15.86 43.92 7.86
CA GLU A 36 15.43 45.27 8.15
C GLU A 36 15.24 46.15 6.90
N GLN A 37 15.77 45.72 5.76
CA GLN A 37 15.72 46.47 4.49
C GLN A 37 14.66 45.95 3.52
N VAL A 38 14.00 44.82 3.81
CA VAL A 38 13.07 44.18 2.86
C VAL A 38 11.96 45.14 2.43
N LEU A 39 11.25 45.76 3.38
CA LEU A 39 10.11 46.63 3.06
C LEU A 39 10.54 47.94 2.39
N SER A 40 11.63 48.55 2.85
CA SER A 40 12.12 49.81 2.28
C SER A 40 12.63 49.62 0.86
N LYS A 41 13.38 48.53 0.59
CA LYS A 41 13.84 48.18 -0.76
C LYS A 41 12.73 47.66 -1.65
N ALA A 42 11.73 46.95 -1.11
CA ALA A 42 10.54 46.55 -1.85
C ALA A 42 9.84 47.77 -2.48
N ALA A 43 9.60 48.81 -1.68
CA ALA A 43 9.01 50.06 -2.15
C ALA A 43 9.89 50.77 -3.19
N ALA A 44 11.20 50.88 -2.94
CA ALA A 44 12.14 51.56 -3.85
C ALA A 44 12.30 50.84 -5.20
N LEU A 45 12.27 49.50 -5.21
CA LEU A 45 12.48 48.68 -6.41
C LEU A 45 11.17 48.28 -7.09
N ASN A 46 10.01 48.67 -6.52
CA ASN A 46 8.69 48.18 -6.91
C ASN A 46 8.65 46.64 -6.96
N ALA A 47 9.21 46.00 -5.93
CA ALA A 47 9.30 44.55 -5.78
C ALA A 47 8.26 44.05 -4.78
N ILE A 48 7.73 42.85 -5.01
CA ILE A 48 6.72 42.23 -4.15
C ILE A 48 7.44 41.49 -3.01
N PRO A 49 7.26 41.91 -1.74
CA PRO A 49 7.90 41.23 -0.63
C PRO A 49 7.17 39.93 -0.28
N PHE A 50 7.92 38.91 0.12
CA PHE A 50 7.38 37.63 0.59
C PHE A 50 8.23 37.01 1.70
N ASP A 51 7.63 36.07 2.44
CA ASP A 51 8.25 35.37 3.58
C ASP A 51 8.85 36.30 4.65
N VAL A 52 8.13 37.37 4.96
CA VAL A 52 8.44 38.32 6.03
C VAL A 52 7.16 38.68 6.80
N PRO A 53 7.25 39.23 8.01
CA PRO A 53 6.07 39.71 8.74
C PRO A 53 5.32 40.80 7.97
N ASP A 54 4.01 40.87 8.17
CA ASP A 54 3.12 41.95 7.72
C ASP A 54 3.03 42.18 6.19
N VAL A 55 3.36 41.17 5.38
CA VAL A 55 3.18 41.22 3.91
C VAL A 55 2.15 40.20 3.44
N GLU A 56 1.62 40.42 2.23
CA GLU A 56 0.59 39.56 1.63
C GLU A 56 1.06 38.11 1.46
N TYR A 57 2.26 37.92 0.90
CA TYR A 57 2.83 36.59 0.66
C TYR A 57 3.63 36.15 1.88
N SER A 58 2.94 35.65 2.90
CA SER A 58 3.56 35.21 4.15
C SER A 58 2.93 33.91 4.67
N HIS A 59 3.34 33.49 5.86
CA HIS A 59 2.77 32.36 6.56
C HIS A 59 1.33 32.65 7.00
N HIS A 60 0.47 31.63 6.93
CA HIS A 60 -0.92 31.73 7.39
C HIS A 60 -1.31 30.54 8.26
N LYS A 61 -1.44 30.78 9.57
CA LYS A 61 -1.70 29.74 10.58
C LYS A 61 -0.61 28.67 10.51
N ASP A 62 -1.00 27.42 10.21
CA ASP A 62 -0.09 26.29 10.07
C ASP A 62 0.46 26.11 8.65
N LEU A 63 0.13 27.01 7.71
CA LEU A 63 0.59 26.97 6.32
C LEU A 63 1.79 27.88 6.12
N CYS A 64 2.78 27.42 5.34
CA CYS A 64 3.94 28.24 4.97
C CYS A 64 3.62 29.17 3.79
N THR A 65 4.55 30.06 3.44
CA THR A 65 4.41 30.98 2.32
C THR A 65 4.20 30.24 0.99
N PHE A 66 4.84 29.07 0.80
CA PHE A 66 4.64 28.25 -0.41
C PHE A 66 3.19 27.79 -0.59
N ASP A 67 2.51 27.38 0.49
CA ASP A 67 1.09 27.02 0.47
C ASP A 67 0.22 28.23 0.08
N TYR A 68 0.58 29.41 0.59
CA TYR A 68 -0.13 30.63 0.24
C TYR A 68 -0.05 30.90 -1.25
N PHE A 69 1.13 30.81 -1.86
CA PHE A 69 1.29 30.96 -3.31
C PHE A 69 0.41 29.99 -4.11
N ILE A 70 0.36 28.70 -3.73
CA ILE A 70 -0.51 27.71 -4.37
C ILE A 70 -1.97 28.17 -4.33
N SER A 71 -2.45 28.60 -3.15
CA SER A 71 -3.84 29.01 -2.97
C SER A 71 -4.17 30.31 -3.72
N LYS A 72 -3.30 31.32 -3.60
CA LYS A 72 -3.47 32.66 -4.18
C LYS A 72 -3.51 32.62 -5.71
N HIS A 73 -2.61 31.83 -6.31
CA HIS A 73 -2.52 31.67 -7.75
C HIS A 73 -3.36 30.50 -8.29
N GLN A 74 -4.15 29.84 -7.43
CA GLN A 74 -5.04 28.72 -7.79
C GLN A 74 -4.32 27.60 -8.55
N LEU A 75 -3.09 27.28 -8.14
CA LEU A 75 -2.29 26.23 -8.77
C LEU A 75 -2.88 24.85 -8.39
N LYS A 76 -3.29 24.07 -9.39
CA LYS A 76 -3.95 22.76 -9.21
C LYS A 76 -3.07 21.57 -9.59
N ASP A 77 -1.80 21.81 -9.86
CA ASP A 77 -0.86 20.76 -10.24
C ASP A 77 -0.75 19.70 -9.12
N PRO A 78 -1.03 18.41 -9.39
CA PRO A 78 -1.00 17.38 -8.36
C PRO A 78 0.37 17.17 -7.72
N ALA A 79 1.46 17.44 -8.42
CA ALA A 79 2.81 17.34 -7.86
C ALA A 79 3.10 18.49 -6.89
N LEU A 80 2.68 19.71 -7.22
CA LEU A 80 2.75 20.84 -6.29
C LEU A 80 1.97 20.56 -5.00
N LEU A 81 0.77 19.98 -5.10
CA LEU A 81 -0.04 19.60 -3.93
C LEU A 81 0.60 18.50 -3.07
N LYS A 82 1.42 17.61 -3.67
CA LYS A 82 2.22 16.63 -2.93
C LYS A 82 3.47 17.24 -2.28
N MET A 83 4.07 18.23 -2.92
CA MET A 83 5.25 18.94 -2.41
C MET A 83 4.91 19.85 -1.23
N ALA A 84 3.75 20.50 -1.27
CA ALA A 84 3.28 21.42 -0.23
C ALA A 84 3.47 20.91 1.22
N PRO A 85 2.96 19.72 1.62
CA PRO A 85 3.18 19.21 2.98
C PRO A 85 4.64 18.85 3.29
N ILE A 86 5.47 18.53 2.28
CA ILE A 86 6.91 18.26 2.46
C ILE A 86 7.64 19.55 2.82
N ILE A 87 7.38 20.60 2.03
CA ILE A 87 8.00 21.92 2.19
C ILE A 87 7.56 22.54 3.50
N ARG A 88 6.25 22.55 3.77
CA ARG A 88 5.68 23.01 5.04
C ARG A 88 6.29 22.29 6.23
N GLY A 89 6.33 20.95 6.19
CA GLY A 89 6.91 20.16 7.28
C GLY A 89 8.38 20.46 7.53
N ALA A 90 9.16 20.72 6.48
CA ALA A 90 10.57 21.08 6.61
C ALA A 90 10.74 22.51 7.16
N ASP A 91 9.91 23.45 6.71
CA ASP A 91 10.03 24.86 7.07
C ASP A 91 9.53 25.16 8.49
N THR A 92 8.48 24.47 8.94
CA THR A 92 7.88 24.67 10.27
C THR A 92 8.37 23.68 11.33
N ASP A 93 9.45 22.93 11.07
CA ASP A 93 9.97 21.86 11.95
C ASP A 93 8.93 20.81 12.35
N ARG A 94 7.96 20.56 11.45
CA ARG A 94 6.88 19.56 11.60
C ARG A 94 7.14 18.39 10.67
N HIS A 95 8.26 17.71 10.91
CA HIS A 95 8.72 16.60 10.09
C HIS A 95 7.74 15.41 10.06
N ASP A 96 6.75 15.38 10.94
CA ASP A 96 5.65 14.42 10.95
C ASP A 96 4.67 14.59 9.77
N LEU A 97 4.61 15.78 9.14
CA LEU A 97 3.70 16.06 8.04
C LEU A 97 4.02 15.26 6.77
N SER A 98 5.30 14.88 6.58
CA SER A 98 5.72 14.04 5.48
C SER A 98 7.08 13.40 5.75
N ALA A 99 7.25 12.14 5.38
CA ALA A 99 8.51 11.41 5.57
C ALA A 99 9.71 12.08 4.88
N GLN A 100 9.49 12.82 3.80
CA GLN A 100 10.52 13.55 3.06
C GLN A 100 10.94 14.87 3.73
N ALA A 101 10.17 15.39 4.68
CA ALA A 101 10.37 16.74 5.25
C ALA A 101 11.72 16.88 5.97
N ALA A 102 12.06 15.95 6.86
CA ALA A 102 13.34 15.98 7.59
C ALA A 102 14.56 15.94 6.64
N GLY A 103 14.46 15.16 5.56
CA GLY A 103 15.51 15.09 4.54
C GLY A 103 15.66 16.40 3.76
N LEU A 104 14.55 17.01 3.37
CA LEU A 104 14.55 18.31 2.70
C LEU A 104 15.14 19.41 3.60
N TRP A 105 14.79 19.40 4.89
CA TRP A 105 15.38 20.30 5.89
C TRP A 105 16.90 20.11 5.97
N ALA A 106 17.38 18.87 6.11
CA ALA A 106 18.80 18.56 6.25
C ALA A 106 19.61 19.01 5.03
N ILE A 107 19.12 18.75 3.82
CA ILE A 107 19.76 19.19 2.57
C ILE A 107 19.76 20.72 2.49
N SER A 108 18.65 21.37 2.77
CA SER A 108 18.53 22.84 2.71
C SER A 108 19.44 23.54 3.71
N ALA A 109 19.55 23.00 4.93
CA ALA A 109 20.47 23.50 5.95
C ALA A 109 21.93 23.33 5.52
N GLY A 110 22.29 22.18 4.94
CA GLY A 110 23.62 21.93 4.40
C GLY A 110 23.98 22.86 3.24
N LEU A 111 23.04 23.10 2.31
CA LEU A 111 23.23 24.05 1.22
C LEU A 111 23.49 25.47 1.73
N ALA A 112 22.67 25.97 2.67
CA ALA A 112 22.85 27.28 3.28
C ALA A 112 24.16 27.38 4.11
N TYR A 113 24.66 26.25 4.62
CA TYR A 113 25.97 26.22 5.25
C TYR A 113 27.10 26.35 4.21
N ASN A 114 27.02 25.61 3.11
CA ASN A 114 28.07 25.54 2.09
C ASN A 114 28.15 26.79 1.21
N PHE A 115 27.02 27.41 0.88
CA PHE A 115 26.94 28.56 -0.03
C PHE A 115 26.54 29.82 0.73
N LYS A 116 27.41 30.83 0.74
CA LYS A 116 27.17 32.12 1.42
C LYS A 116 26.60 33.19 0.51
N ASN A 117 26.76 33.03 -0.81
CA ASN A 117 26.11 33.88 -1.79
C ASN A 117 24.68 33.38 -2.02
N ASP A 118 23.69 34.24 -1.79
CA ASP A 118 22.28 33.85 -1.85
C ASP A 118 21.79 33.55 -3.27
N GLU A 119 22.37 34.17 -4.30
CA GLU A 119 22.05 33.87 -5.71
C GLU A 119 22.55 32.48 -6.11
N GLU A 120 23.79 32.15 -5.72
CA GLU A 120 24.36 30.82 -5.94
C GLU A 120 23.59 29.76 -5.15
N LEU A 121 23.26 30.04 -3.88
CA LEU A 121 22.43 29.17 -3.05
C LEU A 121 21.06 28.93 -3.68
N LEU A 122 20.41 29.98 -4.20
CA LEU A 122 19.17 29.84 -4.94
C LEU A 122 19.34 28.95 -6.15
N GLU A 123 20.37 29.17 -6.99
CA GLU A 123 20.63 28.34 -8.18
C GLU A 123 20.79 26.86 -7.83
N LYS A 124 21.57 26.52 -6.79
CA LYS A 124 21.71 25.11 -6.34
C LYS A 124 20.41 24.58 -5.75
N GLY A 125 19.68 25.40 -5.01
CA GLY A 125 18.38 25.07 -4.45
C GLY A 125 17.34 24.75 -5.50
N MET A 126 17.32 25.49 -6.62
CA MET A 126 16.40 25.27 -7.75
C MET A 126 16.47 23.83 -8.26
N LEU A 127 17.68 23.24 -8.34
CA LEU A 127 17.88 21.86 -8.79
C LEU A 127 17.23 20.84 -7.84
N ILE A 128 17.27 21.09 -6.53
CA ILE A 128 16.64 20.23 -5.53
C ILE A 128 15.12 20.24 -5.71
N TYR A 129 14.53 21.41 -5.93
CA TYR A 129 13.09 21.54 -6.15
C TYR A 129 12.65 21.00 -7.52
N ASP A 130 13.46 21.15 -8.58
CA ASP A 130 13.21 20.50 -9.88
C ASP A 130 13.21 18.95 -9.74
N ALA A 131 14.16 18.39 -8.97
CA ALA A 131 14.22 16.96 -8.67
C ALA A 131 13.03 16.50 -7.81
N LEU A 132 12.68 17.25 -6.77
CA LEU A 132 11.54 16.95 -5.90
C LEU A 132 10.22 17.00 -6.68
N TYR A 133 10.06 17.97 -7.59
CA TYR A 133 8.90 18.06 -8.48
C TYR A 133 8.84 16.91 -9.46
N SER A 134 9.97 16.53 -10.08
CA SER A 134 10.04 15.38 -10.98
C SER A 134 9.65 14.09 -10.26
N TRP A 135 10.13 13.90 -9.03
CA TRP A 135 9.70 12.79 -8.18
C TRP A 135 8.21 12.84 -7.86
N ALA A 136 7.69 13.99 -7.40
CA ALA A 136 6.27 14.13 -7.05
C ALA A 136 5.33 13.91 -8.25
N SER A 137 5.79 14.28 -9.45
CA SER A 137 5.08 14.14 -10.72
C SER A 137 5.08 12.71 -11.25
N HIS A 138 6.23 12.05 -11.22
CA HIS A 138 6.44 10.81 -11.98
C HIS A 138 6.75 9.60 -11.10
N LEU A 139 7.42 9.79 -9.97
CA LEU A 139 8.04 8.71 -9.18
C LEU A 139 7.44 8.57 -7.78
N TYR A 140 6.38 9.32 -7.44
CA TYR A 140 5.79 9.32 -6.10
C TYR A 140 5.34 7.93 -5.63
N GLY A 141 4.86 7.10 -6.56
CA GLY A 141 4.45 5.72 -6.30
C GLY A 141 5.59 4.68 -6.38
N GLU A 142 6.77 5.09 -6.85
CA GLU A 142 7.92 4.20 -6.94
C GLU A 142 8.51 3.99 -5.55
N LYS A 143 8.53 2.73 -5.13
CA LYS A 143 9.27 2.32 -3.95
C LYS A 143 10.65 1.90 -4.43
N HIS A 144 11.70 2.40 -3.77
CA HIS A 144 13.04 1.90 -4.00
C HIS A 144 13.16 0.50 -3.36
N ILE A 145 12.60 -0.49 -4.04
CA ILE A 145 12.70 -1.89 -3.66
C ILE A 145 14.09 -2.34 -4.13
N GLN A 146 15.07 -2.22 -3.25
CA GLN A 146 16.48 -2.45 -3.60
C GLN A 146 16.81 -3.93 -3.70
N THR A 147 15.97 -4.80 -3.14
CA THR A 147 16.31 -6.22 -3.08
C THR A 147 15.35 -7.08 -3.90
N PRO A 148 15.85 -8.11 -4.62
CA PRO A 148 15.02 -9.12 -5.27
C PRO A 148 14.02 -9.79 -4.32
N ALA A 149 14.38 -9.90 -3.03
CA ALA A 149 13.53 -10.47 -1.99
C ALA A 149 12.30 -9.59 -1.69
N GLU A 150 12.47 -8.28 -1.61
CA GLU A 150 11.35 -7.35 -1.39
C GLU A 150 10.42 -7.29 -2.61
N HIS A 151 10.94 -7.40 -3.83
CA HIS A 151 10.11 -7.52 -5.04
C HIS A 151 9.25 -8.78 -4.99
N LEU A 152 9.86 -9.92 -4.65
CA LEU A 152 9.16 -11.19 -4.49
C LEU A 152 8.10 -11.11 -3.37
N LEU A 153 8.44 -10.47 -2.25
CA LEU A 153 7.50 -10.22 -1.14
C LEU A 153 6.33 -9.35 -1.56
N MET A 154 6.57 -8.29 -2.34
CA MET A 154 5.52 -7.42 -2.86
C MET A 154 4.66 -8.12 -3.92
N GLU A 155 5.24 -8.97 -4.76
CA GLU A 155 4.50 -9.83 -5.68
C GLU A 155 3.61 -10.81 -4.91
N ILE A 156 4.16 -11.48 -3.89
CA ILE A 156 3.39 -12.38 -3.02
C ILE A 156 2.29 -11.60 -2.31
N TYR A 157 2.59 -10.42 -1.77
CA TYR A 157 1.61 -9.57 -1.10
C TYR A 157 0.49 -9.14 -2.05
N ASN A 158 0.82 -8.65 -3.24
CA ASN A 158 -0.19 -8.21 -4.20
C ASN A 158 -1.02 -9.36 -4.78
N LYS A 159 -0.38 -10.51 -5.01
CA LYS A 159 -1.01 -11.69 -5.61
C LYS A 159 -1.84 -12.49 -4.62
N PHE A 160 -1.43 -12.54 -3.34
CA PHE A 160 -2.04 -13.42 -2.34
C PHE A 160 -2.61 -12.71 -1.10
N LEU A 161 -2.14 -11.49 -0.77
CA LEU A 161 -2.49 -10.81 0.50
C LEU A 161 -3.27 -9.50 0.34
N LYS A 162 -3.30 -8.90 -0.85
CA LYS A 162 -4.02 -7.63 -1.13
C LYS A 162 -5.52 -7.76 -0.97
N HIS A 163 -6.06 -8.97 -1.11
CA HIS A 163 -7.42 -9.25 -0.69
C HIS A 163 -7.38 -9.49 0.81
N LYS A 164 -7.71 -8.45 1.59
CA LYS A 164 -7.85 -8.54 3.04
C LYS A 164 -8.77 -9.73 3.32
N VAL A 165 -8.20 -10.85 3.78
CA VAL A 165 -8.98 -12.06 4.10
C VAL A 165 -9.99 -11.63 5.16
N PRO A 166 -11.30 -11.70 4.88
CA PRO A 166 -12.30 -11.26 5.83
C PRO A 166 -12.19 -12.07 7.13
N GLY A 167 -12.48 -11.47 8.28
CA GLY A 167 -12.47 -12.19 9.57
C GLY A 167 -13.30 -13.48 9.52
N TRP A 168 -14.47 -13.40 8.88
CA TRP A 168 -15.34 -14.55 8.67
C TRP A 168 -14.71 -15.69 7.86
N ALA A 169 -13.79 -15.41 6.93
CA ALA A 169 -13.16 -16.46 6.14
C ALA A 169 -12.17 -17.27 6.98
N LYS A 170 -11.56 -16.64 8.01
CA LYS A 170 -10.73 -17.34 8.99
C LYS A 170 -11.59 -18.21 9.90
N GLU A 171 -12.64 -17.62 10.50
CA GLU A 171 -13.59 -18.33 11.38
C GLU A 171 -14.28 -19.49 10.64
N LEU A 172 -14.71 -19.27 9.40
CA LEU A 172 -15.26 -20.31 8.53
C LEU A 172 -14.31 -21.50 8.35
N LYS A 173 -13.02 -21.25 8.22
CA LYS A 173 -12.03 -22.31 8.06
C LYS A 173 -11.92 -23.15 9.32
N GLU A 174 -12.01 -22.54 10.49
CA GLU A 174 -12.03 -23.20 11.80
C GLU A 174 -13.31 -24.04 11.93
N ILE A 175 -14.49 -23.47 11.64
CA ILE A 175 -15.77 -24.20 11.62
C ILE A 175 -15.69 -25.41 10.69
N ILE A 176 -15.21 -25.25 9.45
CA ILE A 176 -15.11 -26.37 8.51
C ILE A 176 -14.19 -27.48 9.05
N GLN A 177 -13.08 -27.11 9.70
CA GLN A 177 -12.15 -28.09 10.25
C GLN A 177 -12.79 -28.89 11.40
N ASP A 178 -13.42 -28.21 12.37
CA ASP A 178 -14.10 -28.87 13.50
C ASP A 178 -15.22 -29.81 13.02
N GLN A 179 -15.91 -29.45 11.94
CA GLN A 179 -16.98 -30.25 11.35
C GLN A 179 -16.46 -31.47 10.59
N LEU A 180 -15.29 -31.36 9.94
CA LEU A 180 -14.61 -32.51 9.34
C LEU A 180 -14.13 -33.50 10.40
N ASP A 181 -13.81 -33.02 11.60
CA ASP A 181 -13.36 -33.87 12.70
C ASP A 181 -14.51 -34.54 13.45
N THR A 182 -15.67 -33.89 13.51
CA THR A 182 -16.90 -34.45 14.12
C THR A 182 -17.80 -35.22 13.14
N ASN A 183 -17.47 -35.27 11.85
CA ASN A 183 -18.23 -35.95 10.79
C ASN A 183 -19.68 -35.46 10.62
N LEU A 184 -19.99 -34.25 11.07
CA LEU A 184 -21.31 -33.66 10.95
C LEU A 184 -21.51 -33.06 9.55
N SER A 185 -22.75 -33.14 9.04
CA SER A 185 -23.13 -32.49 7.80
C SER A 185 -23.52 -31.04 8.09
N VAL A 186 -22.78 -30.10 7.54
CA VAL A 186 -23.06 -28.68 7.69
C VAL A 186 -23.46 -28.10 6.34
N SER A 187 -24.61 -27.42 6.32
CA SER A 187 -25.06 -26.67 5.16
C SER A 187 -24.46 -25.27 5.19
N LEU A 188 -24.39 -24.63 4.02
CA LEU A 188 -24.03 -23.22 3.93
C LEU A 188 -24.92 -22.34 4.83
N GLY A 189 -26.20 -22.70 4.98
CA GLY A 189 -27.16 -21.97 5.79
C GLY A 189 -26.87 -22.02 7.28
N ASP A 190 -26.32 -23.13 7.77
CA ASP A 190 -25.96 -23.28 9.19
C ASP A 190 -24.74 -22.41 9.51
N VAL A 191 -23.70 -22.48 8.67
CA VAL A 191 -22.51 -21.65 8.83
C VAL A 191 -22.82 -20.16 8.70
N SER A 192 -23.72 -19.81 7.78
CA SER A 192 -24.16 -18.43 7.61
C SER A 192 -24.79 -17.86 8.89
N LYS A 193 -25.57 -18.67 9.61
CA LYS A 193 -26.16 -18.26 10.90
C LYS A 193 -25.12 -18.13 11.99
N GLU A 194 -24.18 -19.08 12.06
CA GLU A 194 -23.12 -19.08 13.08
C GLU A 194 -22.19 -17.88 12.95
N LEU A 195 -21.88 -17.46 11.71
CA LEU A 195 -21.03 -16.32 11.41
C LEU A 195 -21.78 -14.97 11.36
N ASP A 196 -23.09 -14.96 11.57
CA ASP A 196 -23.97 -13.79 11.35
C ASP A 196 -23.81 -13.14 9.96
N ILE A 197 -23.78 -13.97 8.91
CA ILE A 197 -23.57 -13.55 7.52
C ILE A 197 -24.74 -13.97 6.64
N ASN A 198 -25.10 -13.10 5.70
CA ASN A 198 -26.10 -13.44 4.68
C ASN A 198 -25.64 -14.64 3.81
N PRO A 199 -26.43 -15.72 3.68
CA PRO A 199 -26.04 -16.90 2.90
C PRO A 199 -25.72 -16.63 1.44
N ALA A 200 -26.42 -15.68 0.80
CA ALA A 200 -26.17 -15.33 -0.59
C ALA A 200 -24.89 -14.49 -0.75
N TYR A 201 -24.50 -13.72 0.25
CA TYR A 201 -23.18 -13.07 0.29
C TYR A 201 -22.08 -14.12 0.48
N LEU A 202 -22.22 -15.00 1.48
CA LEU A 202 -21.26 -16.05 1.74
C LEU A 202 -21.03 -16.94 0.51
N SER A 203 -22.11 -17.39 -0.15
CA SER A 203 -22.02 -18.20 -1.36
C SER A 203 -21.25 -17.52 -2.49
N ARG A 204 -21.41 -16.19 -2.66
CA ARG A 204 -20.77 -15.44 -3.75
C ARG A 204 -19.29 -15.20 -3.48
N GLU A 205 -18.94 -14.93 -2.23
CA GLU A 205 -17.57 -14.59 -1.85
C GLU A 205 -16.72 -15.83 -1.54
N PHE A 206 -17.33 -16.97 -1.20
CA PHE A 206 -16.61 -18.18 -0.77
C PHE A 206 -15.51 -18.62 -1.76
N SER A 207 -15.83 -18.74 -3.05
CA SER A 207 -14.86 -19.24 -4.04
C SER A 207 -13.60 -18.37 -4.13
N LYS A 208 -13.70 -17.06 -3.88
CA LYS A 208 -12.56 -16.14 -3.90
C LYS A 208 -11.49 -16.47 -2.86
N TYR A 209 -11.88 -17.12 -1.77
CA TYR A 209 -11.00 -17.42 -0.64
C TYR A 209 -10.73 -18.92 -0.45
N PHE A 210 -11.50 -19.81 -1.11
CA PHE A 210 -11.45 -21.25 -0.91
C PHE A 210 -11.30 -22.01 -2.24
N ASP A 211 -10.08 -22.08 -2.77
CA ASP A 211 -9.67 -22.87 -3.94
C ASP A 211 -10.46 -22.61 -5.25
N ASN A 212 -11.16 -21.47 -5.35
CA ASN A 212 -12.10 -21.20 -6.45
C ASN A 212 -13.19 -22.28 -6.59
N LEU A 213 -13.58 -22.91 -5.48
CA LEU A 213 -14.61 -23.94 -5.41
C LEU A 213 -15.90 -23.40 -4.79
N SER A 214 -17.03 -24.05 -5.09
CA SER A 214 -18.25 -23.85 -4.31
C SER A 214 -18.07 -24.43 -2.90
N PHE A 215 -18.85 -23.96 -1.92
CA PHE A 215 -18.83 -24.48 -0.55
C PHE A 215 -18.98 -26.01 -0.52
N GLY A 216 -19.97 -26.55 -1.22
CA GLY A 216 -20.20 -27.99 -1.26
C GLY A 216 -19.09 -28.77 -1.96
N ASP A 217 -18.47 -28.22 -3.01
CA ASP A 217 -17.31 -28.83 -3.67
C ASP A 217 -16.09 -28.84 -2.76
N TYR A 218 -15.84 -27.74 -2.04
CA TYR A 218 -14.75 -27.63 -1.09
C TYR A 218 -14.88 -28.62 0.06
N ILE A 219 -16.07 -28.75 0.67
CA ILE A 219 -16.33 -29.77 1.71
C ILE A 219 -16.08 -31.18 1.16
N ARG A 220 -16.61 -31.49 -0.03
CA ARG A 220 -16.40 -32.80 -0.66
C ARG A 220 -14.91 -33.07 -0.91
N LYS A 221 -14.15 -32.09 -1.42
CA LYS A 221 -12.70 -32.20 -1.59
C LYS A 221 -12.01 -32.54 -0.27
N LYS A 222 -12.29 -31.79 0.80
CA LYS A 222 -11.69 -32.06 2.13
C LYS A 222 -12.03 -33.43 2.70
N ARG A 223 -13.26 -33.91 2.50
CA ARG A 223 -13.66 -35.28 2.87
C ARG A 223 -12.89 -36.33 2.09
N ILE A 224 -12.63 -36.09 0.80
CA ILE A 224 -11.80 -36.98 -0.03
C ILE A 224 -10.33 -36.95 0.43
N ASP A 225 -9.79 -35.77 0.76
CA ASP A 225 -8.42 -35.65 1.27
C ASP A 225 -8.25 -36.50 2.56
N LYS A 226 -9.18 -36.38 3.51
CA LYS A 226 -9.22 -37.23 4.73
C LYS A 226 -9.42 -38.71 4.39
N ALA A 227 -10.24 -39.03 3.40
CA ALA A 227 -10.44 -40.42 2.97
C ALA A 227 -9.14 -41.03 2.41
N ILE A 228 -8.33 -40.26 1.67
CA ILE A 228 -7.04 -40.72 1.14
C ILE A 228 -6.10 -41.14 2.28
N GLU A 229 -6.09 -40.39 3.39
CA GLU A 229 -5.33 -40.75 4.60
C GLU A 229 -5.84 -42.07 5.19
N LEU A 230 -7.16 -42.19 5.35
CA LEU A 230 -7.79 -43.39 5.90
C LEU A 230 -7.67 -44.62 4.99
N LEU A 231 -7.46 -44.46 3.68
CA LEU A 231 -7.26 -45.60 2.77
C LEU A 231 -5.99 -46.40 3.09
N GLN A 232 -5.05 -45.84 3.87
CA GLN A 232 -3.87 -46.56 4.33
C GLN A 232 -4.11 -47.45 5.56
N THR A 233 -5.26 -47.30 6.23
CA THR A 233 -5.58 -48.07 7.43
C THR A 233 -6.28 -49.39 7.09
N SER A 234 -6.73 -50.13 8.13
CA SER A 234 -7.50 -51.36 8.00
C SER A 234 -8.98 -51.14 7.70
N TYR A 235 -9.49 -49.90 7.75
CA TYR A 235 -10.91 -49.62 7.54
C TYR A 235 -11.39 -50.08 6.15
N SER A 236 -12.58 -50.64 6.10
CA SER A 236 -13.31 -50.94 4.86
C SER A 236 -13.69 -49.66 4.12
N LEU A 237 -13.99 -49.77 2.82
CA LEU A 237 -14.44 -48.60 2.04
C LEU A 237 -15.77 -48.04 2.54
N THR A 238 -16.62 -48.91 3.11
CA THR A 238 -17.87 -48.53 3.75
C THR A 238 -17.61 -47.71 5.01
N GLU A 239 -16.72 -48.17 5.89
CA GLU A 239 -16.34 -47.42 7.10
C GLU A 239 -15.71 -46.08 6.77
N ILE A 240 -14.80 -46.03 5.78
CA ILE A 240 -14.19 -44.77 5.35
C ILE A 240 -15.22 -43.79 4.82
N ALA A 241 -16.21 -44.26 4.06
CA ALA A 241 -17.30 -43.40 3.58
C ALA A 241 -18.01 -42.72 4.75
N TYR A 242 -18.39 -43.48 5.79
CA TYR A 242 -19.05 -42.93 6.98
C TYR A 242 -18.12 -42.06 7.84
N LEU A 243 -16.87 -42.50 8.06
CA LEU A 243 -15.85 -41.76 8.83
C LEU A 243 -15.39 -40.46 8.17
N THR A 244 -15.79 -40.20 6.93
CA THR A 244 -15.54 -38.94 6.22
C THR A 244 -16.83 -38.21 5.89
N GLY A 245 -17.96 -38.61 6.48
CA GLY A 245 -19.23 -37.90 6.41
C GLY A 245 -20.02 -38.10 5.11
N PHE A 246 -19.75 -39.16 4.33
CA PHE A 246 -20.62 -39.57 3.23
C PHE A 246 -21.78 -40.42 3.74
N SER A 247 -22.94 -40.28 3.09
CA SER A 247 -24.17 -41.02 3.38
C SER A 247 -24.05 -42.51 3.10
N ASP A 248 -23.25 -42.88 2.11
CA ASP A 248 -23.11 -44.24 1.62
C ASP A 248 -21.83 -44.41 0.77
N GLN A 249 -21.39 -45.66 0.62
CA GLN A 249 -20.18 -46.02 -0.11
C GLN A 249 -20.28 -45.71 -1.62
N SER A 250 -21.46 -45.82 -2.22
CA SER A 250 -21.66 -45.59 -3.65
C SER A 250 -21.45 -44.11 -3.99
N HIS A 251 -22.02 -43.21 -3.19
CA HIS A 251 -21.82 -41.78 -3.28
C HIS A 251 -20.34 -41.40 -3.05
N PHE A 252 -19.73 -41.94 -1.99
CA PHE A 252 -18.30 -41.77 -1.74
C PHE A 252 -17.44 -42.17 -2.95
N THR A 253 -17.67 -43.37 -3.49
CA THR A 253 -16.90 -43.92 -4.62
C THR A 253 -16.99 -43.01 -5.84
N ARG A 254 -18.20 -42.53 -6.18
CA ARG A 254 -18.42 -41.61 -7.29
C ARG A 254 -17.68 -40.29 -7.12
N ILE A 255 -17.74 -39.69 -5.92
CA ILE A 255 -17.07 -38.42 -5.62
C ILE A 255 -15.54 -38.57 -5.56
N PHE A 256 -15.05 -39.67 -4.97
CA PHE A 256 -13.63 -39.99 -4.90
C PHE A 256 -13.04 -40.15 -6.30
N LYS A 257 -13.71 -40.89 -7.19
CA LYS A 257 -13.29 -41.04 -8.60
C LYS A 257 -13.28 -39.71 -9.33
N LYS A 258 -14.30 -38.85 -9.10
CA LYS A 258 -14.36 -37.52 -9.72
C LYS A 258 -13.17 -36.65 -9.31
N HIS A 259 -12.70 -36.73 -8.07
CA HIS A 259 -11.58 -35.91 -7.57
C HIS A 259 -10.20 -36.50 -7.88
N THR A 260 -10.04 -37.82 -7.81
CA THR A 260 -8.73 -38.48 -7.90
C THR A 260 -8.47 -39.14 -9.26
N GLY A 261 -9.49 -39.24 -10.11
CA GLY A 261 -9.45 -39.98 -11.37
C GLY A 261 -9.56 -41.51 -11.23
N LYS A 262 -9.50 -42.06 -10.00
CA LYS A 262 -9.48 -43.51 -9.75
C LYS A 262 -10.52 -43.92 -8.71
N ASN A 263 -10.94 -45.19 -8.73
CA ASN A 263 -11.81 -45.70 -7.66
C ASN A 263 -11.01 -45.88 -6.36
N PRO A 264 -11.65 -45.72 -5.17
CA PRO A 264 -10.99 -45.90 -3.88
C PRO A 264 -10.29 -47.26 -3.72
N SER A 265 -10.89 -48.33 -4.24
CA SER A 265 -10.33 -49.68 -4.19
C SER A 265 -9.02 -49.79 -4.95
N ASP A 266 -8.96 -49.16 -6.13
CA ASP A 266 -7.80 -49.23 -7.02
C ASP A 266 -6.69 -48.33 -6.48
N TYR A 267 -7.05 -47.14 -5.99
CA TYR A 267 -6.15 -46.23 -5.29
C TYR A 267 -5.50 -46.90 -4.07
N ARG A 268 -6.28 -47.62 -3.26
CA ARG A 268 -5.76 -48.38 -2.10
C ARG A 268 -4.77 -49.47 -2.52
N LYS A 269 -5.02 -50.19 -3.62
CA LYS A 269 -4.11 -51.23 -4.12
C LYS A 269 -2.77 -50.64 -4.54
N GLU A 270 -2.77 -49.48 -5.19
CA GLU A 270 -1.56 -48.77 -5.60
C GLU A 270 -0.72 -48.30 -4.40
N LEU A 271 -1.37 -47.71 -3.39
CA LEU A 271 -0.70 -47.33 -2.14
C LEU A 271 -0.01 -48.52 -1.46
N LYS A 272 -0.62 -49.71 -1.51
CA LYS A 272 -0.03 -50.93 -0.96
C LYS A 272 1.08 -51.52 -1.81
N LYS A 273 1.09 -51.30 -3.13
CA LYS A 273 2.19 -51.72 -4.03
C LYS A 273 3.42 -50.84 -3.84
N GLY A 274 3.25 -49.52 -3.76
CA GLY A 274 4.38 -48.59 -3.55
C GLY A 274 5.17 -48.83 -2.26
N LYS A 275 4.51 -49.31 -1.19
CA LYS A 275 5.18 -49.70 0.07
C LYS A 275 5.95 -51.03 0.00
N LYS A 276 5.64 -51.92 -0.95
CA LYS A 276 6.39 -53.19 -1.13
C LYS A 276 7.71 -52.98 -1.88
N ASP A 277 7.78 -52.01 -2.79
CA ASP A 277 8.98 -51.76 -3.61
C ASP A 277 10.02 -50.85 -2.91
N THR A 278 9.68 -50.24 -1.78
CA THR A 278 10.58 -49.38 -0.97
C THR A 278 11.23 -50.11 0.21
N ASN A 279 10.90 -51.39 0.42
CA ASN A 279 11.44 -52.23 1.49
C ASN A 279 12.37 -53.33 0.95
N ARG A 280 13.07 -53.07 -0.17
CA ARG A 280 14.03 -53.98 -0.80
C ARG A 280 15.43 -53.39 -0.81
#